data_AF-A0A8K0K7C0-F1
#
_entry.id   AF-A0A8K0K7C0-F1
#
_cell.length_a   1.000
_cell.length_b   1.000
_cell.length_c   1.000
_cell.angle_alpha   90.00
_cell.angle_beta   90.00
_cell.angle_gamma   90.00
#
_symmetry.space_group_name_H-M   'P 1'
#
loop_
_entity.id
_entity.type
_entity.pdbx_description
1 polymer ?
#
loop_
_entity_poly.entity_id
_entity_poly.type
_entity_poly.pdbx_seq_one_letter_code
_entity_poly.pdbx_strand_id
1 'polypeptide(L)'
;MGQPVPLPTNPAAPRPAYSFTDLRNDAIPMLLALGPSLHHDPILMYKVLRLAKAALGQNDPDPLKPPPQEDSLYLDVVTLLDEVILPSLSHMDCNCCIAEEVWNVIKLYPYQYRYCLYSRWKNDTYQQHAKLLRKRGESLKKIKSIMKRVSKENIKPAGRLIGKLTHSTPGFLFDYVLLQIQIYDNLIGPVVDSLKYLTSLSYDVLGYCLVEAMASADRACFKYDGTSISAWLQSLAKFCGAIFKKYNIELTGLLQYVANQLKSQK
;
A
#
# COMPACT_ATOMS: atom_id res chain seq x y z
N MET A 1 17.28 6.19 -21.75
CA MET A 1 18.27 5.56 -20.84
C MET A 1 19.29 6.62 -20.47
N GLY A 2 19.59 6.79 -19.18
CA GLY A 2 20.43 7.90 -18.70
C GLY A 2 21.91 7.68 -19.02
N GLN A 3 22.64 8.77 -19.28
CA GLN A 3 24.10 8.73 -19.42
C GLN A 3 24.76 8.18 -18.14
N PRO A 4 25.89 7.47 -18.25
CA PRO A 4 26.66 7.06 -17.08
C PRO A 4 27.04 8.30 -16.27
N VAL A 5 26.74 8.30 -14.97
CA VAL A 5 27.17 9.40 -14.09
C VAL A 5 28.69 9.25 -13.93
N PRO A 6 29.50 10.30 -14.21
CA PRO A 6 30.94 10.24 -14.03
C PRO A 6 31.27 9.85 -12.59
N LEU A 7 32.30 9.01 -12.42
CA LEU A 7 32.75 8.65 -11.09
C LEU A 7 33.21 9.90 -10.33
N PRO A 8 32.80 10.07 -9.05
CA PRO A 8 33.31 11.16 -8.24
C PRO A 8 34.84 11.09 -8.16
N THR A 9 35.51 12.23 -8.30
CA THR A 9 36.97 12.35 -8.16
C THR A 9 37.41 12.46 -6.70
N ASN A 10 36.47 12.57 -5.76
CA ASN A 10 36.73 12.71 -4.34
C ASN A 10 37.16 11.35 -3.74
N PRO A 11 38.32 11.25 -3.07
CA PRO A 11 38.78 10.01 -2.42
C PRO A 11 37.86 9.53 -1.29
N ALA A 12 37.02 10.40 -0.72
CA ALA A 12 36.02 10.04 0.28
C ALA A 12 34.68 9.57 -0.33
N ALA A 13 34.56 9.53 -1.66
CA ALA A 13 33.35 9.02 -2.30
C ALA A 13 33.22 7.49 -2.11
N PRO A 14 31.99 6.98 -1.94
CA PRO A 14 31.75 5.55 -1.86
C PRO A 14 32.22 4.85 -3.14
N ARG A 15 32.77 3.65 -2.98
CA ARG A 15 33.24 2.85 -4.12
C ARG A 15 32.05 2.31 -4.92
N PRO A 16 32.19 2.07 -6.23
CA PRO A 16 31.17 1.37 -6.99
C PRO A 16 30.84 0.01 -6.36
N ALA A 17 29.55 -0.31 -6.26
CA ALA A 17 29.09 -1.64 -5.85
C ALA A 17 29.23 -2.63 -7.01
N TYR A 18 29.77 -3.81 -6.73
CA TYR A 18 29.94 -4.90 -7.70
C TYR A 18 29.00 -6.09 -7.42
N SER A 19 28.48 -6.18 -6.21
CA SER A 19 27.44 -7.11 -5.77
C SER A 19 26.25 -6.37 -5.16
N PHE A 20 25.10 -7.05 -5.02
CA PHE A 20 23.97 -6.46 -4.29
C PHE A 20 24.30 -6.22 -2.82
N THR A 21 25.00 -7.16 -2.17
CA THR A 21 25.39 -7.05 -0.75
C THR A 21 26.30 -5.85 -0.48
N ASP A 22 27.09 -5.39 -1.46
CA ASP A 22 27.91 -4.19 -1.33
C ASP A 22 27.08 -2.93 -1.04
N LEU A 23 25.81 -2.90 -1.49
CA LEU A 23 24.90 -1.78 -1.25
C LEU A 23 24.64 -1.56 0.25
N ARG A 24 24.81 -2.60 1.09
CA ARG A 24 24.60 -2.52 2.54
C ARG A 24 25.61 -1.59 3.24
N ASN A 25 26.81 -1.46 2.67
CA ASN A 25 27.89 -0.69 3.30
C ASN A 25 27.68 0.81 3.19
N ASP A 26 27.20 1.26 2.02
CA ASP A 26 27.18 2.68 1.67
C ASP A 26 25.78 3.14 1.22
N ALA A 27 25.23 2.50 0.19
CA ALA A 27 24.00 2.98 -0.46
C ALA A 27 22.76 2.89 0.44
N ILE A 28 22.56 1.78 1.15
CA ILE A 28 21.42 1.59 2.05
C ILE A 28 21.46 2.60 3.21
N PRO A 29 22.57 2.74 3.97
CA PRO A 29 22.68 3.78 5.00
C PRO A 29 22.42 5.20 4.48
N MET A 30 22.92 5.54 3.29
CA MET A 30 22.65 6.85 2.66
C MET A 30 21.17 7.03 2.33
N LEU A 31 20.50 6.01 1.81
CA LEU A 31 19.06 6.04 1.53
C LEU A 31 18.24 6.18 2.80
N LEU A 32 18.62 5.47 3.88
CA LEU A 32 17.96 5.60 5.18
C LEU A 32 18.15 6.98 5.79
N ALA A 33 19.36 7.56 5.68
CA ALA A 33 19.62 8.92 6.12
C ALA A 33 18.83 9.97 5.31
N LEU A 34 18.63 9.72 4.01
CA LEU A 34 17.79 10.57 3.15
C LEU A 34 16.30 10.46 3.50
N GLY A 35 15.85 9.24 3.84
CA GLY A 35 14.49 8.91 4.24
C GLY A 35 13.44 9.35 3.20
N PRO A 36 12.34 10.01 3.62
CA PRO A 36 11.26 10.42 2.72
C PRO A 36 11.67 11.47 1.69
N SER A 37 12.88 12.04 1.77
CA SER A 37 13.37 13.07 0.84
C SER A 37 13.73 12.49 -0.54
N LEU A 38 13.76 11.16 -0.68
CA LEU A 38 14.01 10.49 -1.96
C LEU A 38 12.96 10.86 -3.04
N HIS A 39 11.77 11.32 -2.66
CA HIS A 39 10.76 11.84 -3.60
C HIS A 39 11.25 12.99 -4.49
N HIS A 40 12.31 13.71 -4.11
CA HIS A 40 12.92 14.76 -4.93
C HIS A 40 13.65 14.22 -6.18
N ASP A 41 14.06 12.95 -6.17
CA ASP A 41 14.67 12.28 -7.32
C ASP A 41 13.92 10.97 -7.66
N PRO A 42 12.86 11.08 -8.49
CA PRO A 42 12.11 9.93 -8.97
C PRO A 42 12.96 8.93 -9.76
N ILE A 43 14.04 9.38 -10.41
CA ILE A 43 14.91 8.52 -11.20
C ILE A 43 15.72 7.62 -10.27
N LEU A 44 16.27 8.18 -9.19
CA LEU A 44 16.95 7.42 -8.16
C LEU A 44 16.00 6.41 -7.50
N MET A 45 14.80 6.84 -7.11
CA MET A 45 13.79 5.95 -6.53
C MET A 45 13.49 4.75 -7.45
N TYR A 46 13.35 5.02 -8.75
CA TYR A 46 13.10 3.99 -9.76
C TYR A 46 14.28 3.01 -9.91
N LYS A 47 15.52 3.51 -9.87
CA LYS A 47 16.73 2.66 -9.88
C LYS A 47 16.81 1.79 -8.62
N VAL A 48 16.54 2.36 -7.45
CA VAL A 48 16.54 1.62 -6.17
C VAL A 48 15.51 0.49 -6.21
N LEU A 49 14.28 0.76 -6.66
CA LEU A 49 13.24 -0.27 -6.78
C LEU A 49 13.63 -1.39 -7.74
N ARG A 50 14.23 -1.06 -8.88
CA ARG A 50 14.71 -2.06 -9.86
C ARG A 50 15.85 -2.91 -9.31
N LEU A 51 16.79 -2.30 -8.58
CA LEU A 51 17.87 -3.03 -7.91
C LEU A 51 17.32 -3.94 -6.81
N ALA A 52 16.39 -3.44 -6.00
CA ALA A 52 15.71 -4.23 -4.97
C ALA A 52 14.98 -5.44 -5.57
N LYS A 53 14.21 -5.23 -6.65
CA LYS A 53 13.55 -6.32 -7.39
C LYS A 53 14.55 -7.36 -7.91
N ALA A 54 15.67 -6.90 -8.49
CA ALA A 54 16.69 -7.79 -9.02
C ALA A 54 17.39 -8.59 -7.91
N ALA A 55 17.71 -7.95 -6.78
CA ALA A 55 18.30 -8.60 -5.61
C ALA A 55 17.37 -9.66 -5.01
N LEU A 56 16.07 -9.37 -4.89
CA LEU A 56 15.08 -10.33 -4.40
C LEU A 56 14.84 -11.48 -5.39
N GLY A 57 14.96 -11.22 -6.70
CA GLY A 57 14.75 -12.21 -7.75
C GLY A 57 15.84 -13.28 -7.85
N GLN A 58 17.01 -13.10 -7.23
CA GLN A 58 18.09 -14.10 -7.27
C GLN A 58 17.75 -15.39 -6.50
N ASN A 59 16.87 -15.31 -5.49
CA ASN A 59 16.67 -16.39 -4.51
C ASN A 59 15.36 -17.18 -4.68
N ASP A 60 14.79 -17.21 -5.89
CA ASP A 60 13.45 -17.76 -6.19
C ASP A 60 12.36 -17.14 -5.29
N PRO A 61 11.71 -16.05 -5.73
CA PRO A 61 10.89 -15.19 -4.88
C PRO A 61 9.49 -15.77 -4.59
N ASP A 62 9.38 -17.07 -4.31
CA ASP A 62 8.14 -17.71 -3.92
C ASP A 62 7.68 -17.15 -2.56
N PRO A 63 6.58 -16.37 -2.51
CA PRO A 63 6.09 -15.77 -1.27
C PRO A 63 5.58 -16.79 -0.25
N LEU A 64 5.51 -18.07 -0.61
CA LEU A 64 5.15 -19.15 0.30
C LEU A 64 6.35 -19.76 1.03
N LYS A 65 7.57 -19.48 0.56
CA LYS A 65 8.80 -19.96 1.19
C LYS A 65 9.18 -19.08 2.39
N PRO A 66 9.84 -19.66 3.41
CA PRO A 66 10.40 -18.86 4.49
C PRO A 66 11.45 -17.88 3.95
N PRO A 67 11.75 -16.80 4.69
CA PRO A 67 12.82 -15.88 4.33
C PRO A 67 14.12 -16.63 4.00
N PRO A 68 14.89 -16.18 3.00
CA PRO A 68 16.14 -16.82 2.64
C PRO A 68 17.09 -16.87 3.85
N GLN A 69 17.70 -18.03 4.09
CA GLN A 69 18.68 -18.22 5.16
C GLN A 69 20.08 -17.70 4.78
N GLU A 70 20.34 -17.54 3.47
CA GLU A 70 21.58 -16.99 2.94
C GLU A 70 21.64 -15.47 3.10
N ASP A 71 22.87 -14.92 3.15
CA ASP A 71 23.08 -13.48 3.23
C ASP A 71 22.52 -12.80 1.97
N SER A 72 21.46 -12.03 2.15
CA SER A 72 20.73 -11.37 1.09
C SER A 72 20.17 -10.03 1.57
N LEU A 73 19.78 -9.17 0.63
CA LEU A 73 19.13 -7.90 0.94
C LEU A 73 17.64 -8.04 1.31
N TYR A 74 17.16 -9.24 1.65
CA TYR A 74 15.72 -9.50 1.83
C TYR A 74 15.08 -8.59 2.87
N LEU A 75 15.68 -8.51 4.06
CA LEU A 75 15.20 -7.64 5.15
C LEU A 75 15.60 -6.18 4.93
N ASP A 76 16.78 -5.93 4.35
CA ASP A 76 17.24 -4.59 4.01
C ASP A 76 16.23 -3.87 3.08
N VAL A 77 15.69 -4.59 2.09
CA VAL A 77 14.66 -4.07 1.19
C VAL A 77 13.34 -3.82 1.92
N VAL A 78 12.94 -4.64 2.89
CA VAL A 78 11.76 -4.35 3.74
C VAL A 78 11.97 -3.05 4.50
N THR A 79 13.14 -2.85 5.10
CA THR A 79 13.48 -1.61 5.80
C THR A 79 13.47 -0.40 4.86
N LEU A 80 14.03 -0.52 3.65
CA LEU A 80 13.94 0.54 2.64
C LEU A 80 12.51 0.85 2.22
N LEU A 81 11.65 -0.17 2.10
CA LEU A 81 10.24 0.00 1.79
C LEU A 81 9.53 0.84 2.86
N ASP A 82 9.75 0.49 4.14
CA ASP A 82 9.11 1.09 5.31
C ASP A 82 9.61 2.53 5.58
N GLU A 83 10.92 2.74 5.59
CA GLU A 83 11.54 4.00 6.05
C GLU A 83 11.79 5.02 4.93
N VAL A 84 11.84 4.58 3.67
CA VAL A 84 12.28 5.44 2.54
C VAL A 84 11.24 5.49 1.43
N ILE A 85 10.90 4.34 0.84
CA ILE A 85 10.13 4.27 -0.41
C ILE A 85 8.67 4.63 -0.20
N LEU A 86 7.97 4.00 0.75
CA LEU A 86 6.55 4.28 1.02
C LEU A 86 6.35 5.70 1.58
N PRO A 87 7.18 6.20 2.52
CA PRO A 87 7.15 7.61 2.92
C PRO A 87 7.39 8.58 1.76
N SER A 88 8.34 8.27 0.86
CA SER A 88 8.61 9.06 -0.34
C SER A 88 7.43 9.06 -1.30
N LEU A 89 6.79 7.91 -1.54
CA LEU A 89 5.60 7.78 -2.36
C LEU A 89 4.45 8.66 -1.85
N SER A 90 4.29 8.77 -0.53
CA SER A 90 3.30 9.68 0.11
C SER A 90 3.56 11.15 -0.21
N HIS A 91 4.82 11.58 -0.35
CA HIS A 91 5.16 12.95 -0.72
C HIS A 91 4.88 13.26 -2.17
N MET A 92 5.08 12.28 -3.05
CA MET A 92 4.91 12.46 -4.49
C MET A 92 3.47 12.79 -4.84
N ASP A 93 3.31 13.67 -5.84
CA ASP A 93 2.03 13.85 -6.49
C ASP A 93 1.83 12.73 -7.50
N CYS A 94 0.68 12.05 -7.39
CA CYS A 94 0.13 11.09 -8.34
C CYS A 94 1.13 10.51 -9.36
N ASN A 95 1.90 9.49 -8.96
CA ASN A 95 2.81 8.78 -9.86
C ASN A 95 2.43 7.30 -9.95
N CYS A 96 1.60 6.96 -10.94
CA CYS A 96 1.16 5.57 -11.16
C CYS A 96 2.32 4.65 -11.48
N CYS A 97 3.31 5.12 -12.26
CA CYS A 97 4.44 4.31 -12.68
C CYS A 97 5.30 3.86 -11.49
N ILE A 98 5.56 4.77 -10.55
CA ILE A 98 6.31 4.41 -9.33
C ILE A 98 5.46 3.51 -8.43
N ALA A 99 4.16 3.77 -8.27
CA ALA A 99 3.29 2.89 -7.48
C ALA A 99 3.27 1.45 -8.02
N GLU A 100 3.25 1.26 -9.34
CA GLU A 100 3.38 -0.08 -9.97
C GLU A 100 4.78 -0.67 -9.81
N GLU A 101 5.84 0.14 -9.84
CA GLU A 101 7.19 -0.35 -9.58
C GLU A 101 7.37 -0.78 -8.11
N VAL A 102 6.76 -0.05 -7.16
CA VAL A 102 6.68 -0.46 -5.75
C VAL A 102 5.95 -1.79 -5.62
N TRP A 103 4.81 -1.96 -6.30
CA TRP A 103 4.12 -3.26 -6.34
C TRP A 103 5.01 -4.38 -6.86
N ASN A 104 5.80 -4.14 -7.90
CA ASN A 104 6.70 -5.15 -8.47
C ASN A 104 7.78 -5.64 -7.52
N VAL A 105 8.08 -4.89 -6.46
CA VAL A 105 8.96 -5.31 -5.35
C VAL A 105 8.12 -5.94 -4.23
N ILE A 106 7.08 -5.25 -3.76
CA ILE A 106 6.28 -5.67 -2.60
C ILE A 106 5.60 -7.02 -2.82
N LYS A 107 5.14 -7.33 -4.05
CA LYS A 107 4.48 -8.61 -4.37
C LYS A 107 5.38 -9.85 -4.23
N LEU A 108 6.69 -9.67 -4.11
CA LEU A 108 7.65 -10.75 -3.86
C LEU A 108 7.66 -11.18 -2.39
N TYR A 109 6.98 -10.44 -1.51
CA TYR A 109 6.85 -10.77 -0.10
C TYR A 109 5.52 -11.48 0.20
N PRO A 110 5.53 -12.40 1.19
CA PRO A 110 4.30 -12.97 1.75
C PRO A 110 3.33 -11.87 2.19
N TYR A 111 2.02 -12.11 2.11
CA TYR A 111 1.01 -11.10 2.42
C TYR A 111 1.13 -10.53 3.84
N GLN A 112 1.67 -11.30 4.79
CA GLN A 112 1.90 -10.86 6.17
C GLN A 112 2.86 -9.66 6.22
N TYR A 113 4.00 -9.74 5.52
CA TYR A 113 4.95 -8.62 5.43
C TYR A 113 4.33 -7.41 4.74
N ARG A 114 3.58 -7.65 3.65
CA ARG A 114 2.87 -6.58 2.94
C ARG A 114 1.88 -5.86 3.85
N TYR A 115 1.06 -6.60 4.60
CA TYR A 115 0.05 -6.02 5.48
C TYR A 115 0.67 -5.30 6.68
N CYS A 116 1.80 -5.80 7.21
CA CYS A 116 2.57 -5.06 8.20
C CYS A 116 3.09 -3.72 7.66
N LEU A 117 3.66 -3.71 6.44
CA LEU A 117 4.09 -2.48 5.78
C LEU A 117 2.92 -1.52 5.55
N TYR A 118 1.76 -2.01 5.10
CA TYR A 118 0.58 -1.17 4.87
C TYR A 118 0.02 -0.59 6.17
N SER A 119 0.04 -1.36 7.26
CA SER A 119 -0.36 -0.88 8.58
C SER A 119 0.54 0.27 9.05
N ARG A 120 1.86 0.09 8.99
CA ARG A 120 2.82 1.15 9.36
C ARG A 120 2.70 2.36 8.45
N TRP A 121 2.57 2.14 7.14
CA TRP A 121 2.41 3.19 6.16
C TRP A 121 1.16 4.04 6.41
N LYS A 122 0.03 3.41 6.73
CA LYS A 122 -1.23 4.09 7.05
C LYS A 122 -1.15 4.82 8.39
N ASN A 123 -0.63 4.17 9.44
CA ASN A 123 -0.83 4.60 10.82
C ASN A 123 0.35 5.40 11.40
N ASP A 124 1.59 5.05 11.05
CA ASP A 124 2.80 5.54 11.72
C ASP A 124 3.58 6.54 10.85
N THR A 125 3.80 6.22 9.57
CA THR A 125 4.64 7.02 8.65
C THR A 125 4.27 8.51 8.60
N TYR A 126 2.98 8.83 8.66
CA TYR A 126 2.51 10.23 8.57
C TYR A 126 2.73 11.04 9.86
N GLN A 127 2.99 10.37 10.98
CA GLN A 127 3.27 10.99 12.27
C GLN A 127 4.76 11.34 12.41
N GLN A 128 5.64 10.61 11.71
CA GLN A 128 7.09 10.76 11.78
C GLN A 128 7.60 12.05 11.13
N HIS A 129 6.88 12.62 10.16
CA HIS A 129 7.32 13.80 9.42
C HIS A 129 6.22 14.87 9.32
N ALA A 130 6.52 16.09 9.78
CA ALA A 130 5.57 17.21 9.76
C ALA A 130 5.00 17.53 8.35
N LYS A 131 5.83 17.39 7.30
CA LYS A 131 5.39 17.58 5.91
C LYS A 131 4.36 16.52 5.48
N LEU A 132 4.50 15.28 5.93
CA LEU A 132 3.53 14.21 5.67
C LEU A 132 2.22 14.45 6.43
N LEU A 133 2.29 14.93 7.67
CA LEU A 133 1.10 15.28 8.45
C LEU A 133 0.22 16.32 7.72
N ARG A 134 0.84 17.34 7.11
CA ARG A 134 0.13 18.29 6.25
C ARG A 134 -0.49 17.62 5.02
N LYS A 135 0.28 16.78 4.31
CA LYS A 135 -0.19 16.04 3.13
C LYS A 135 -1.38 15.13 3.47
N ARG A 136 -1.40 14.53 4.65
CA ARG A 136 -2.53 13.75 5.18
C ARG A 136 -3.79 14.59 5.27
N GLY A 137 -3.71 15.77 5.88
CA GLY A 137 -4.87 16.69 5.99
C GLY A 137 -5.40 17.15 4.63
N GLU A 138 -4.50 17.52 3.72
CA GLU A 138 -4.86 17.92 2.35
C GLU A 138 -5.51 16.78 1.56
N SER A 139 -4.97 15.56 1.69
CA SER A 139 -5.50 14.37 1.01
C SER A 139 -6.86 13.99 1.56
N LEU A 140 -7.06 14.01 2.89
CA LEU A 140 -8.35 13.75 3.51
C LEU A 140 -9.43 14.73 3.04
N LYS A 141 -9.09 16.02 2.90
CA LYS A 141 -10.02 17.02 2.34
C LYS A 141 -10.43 16.68 0.91
N LYS A 142 -9.48 16.26 0.06
CA LYS A 142 -9.75 15.84 -1.32
C LYS A 142 -10.60 14.57 -1.38
N ILE A 143 -10.28 13.56 -0.57
CA ILE A 143 -11.02 12.30 -0.46
C ILE A 143 -12.49 12.58 -0.08
N LYS A 144 -12.72 13.37 0.97
CA LYS A 144 -14.08 13.76 1.40
C LYS A 144 -14.84 14.49 0.29
N SER A 145 -14.19 15.40 -0.43
CA SER A 145 -14.80 16.16 -1.52
C SER A 145 -15.24 15.26 -2.68
N ILE A 146 -14.39 14.32 -3.08
CA ILE A 146 -14.71 13.37 -4.17
C ILE A 146 -15.83 12.43 -3.74
N MET A 147 -15.72 11.84 -2.56
CA MET A 147 -16.71 10.86 -2.07
C MET A 147 -18.11 11.44 -1.91
N LYS A 148 -18.24 12.73 -1.54
CA LYS A 148 -19.54 13.42 -1.51
C LYS A 148 -20.22 13.54 -2.87
N ARG A 149 -19.46 13.38 -3.96
CA ARG A 149 -19.94 13.55 -5.33
C ARG A 149 -20.10 12.23 -6.07
N VAL A 150 -19.58 11.11 -5.57
CA VAL A 150 -19.66 9.81 -6.27
C VAL A 150 -21.12 9.42 -6.49
N SER A 151 -21.49 9.22 -7.76
CA SER A 151 -22.82 8.81 -8.18
C SER A 151 -22.73 7.91 -9.41
N LYS A 152 -23.87 7.32 -9.82
CA LYS A 152 -23.95 6.49 -11.04
C LYS A 152 -23.62 7.29 -12.31
N GLU A 153 -23.83 8.60 -12.31
CA GLU A 153 -23.67 9.48 -13.47
C GLU A 153 -22.22 9.91 -13.70
N ASN A 154 -21.38 9.87 -12.66
CA ASN A 154 -20.02 10.42 -12.70
C ASN A 154 -18.92 9.41 -12.36
N ILE A 155 -19.20 8.12 -12.52
CA ILE A 155 -18.28 7.00 -12.27
C ILE A 155 -16.90 7.22 -12.91
N LYS A 156 -16.85 7.57 -14.21
CA LYS A 156 -15.57 7.73 -14.93
C LYS A 156 -14.73 8.89 -14.38
N PRO A 157 -15.23 10.14 -14.25
CA PRO A 157 -14.44 11.23 -13.69
C PRO A 157 -14.10 11.00 -12.21
N ALA A 158 -15.04 10.52 -11.39
CA ALA A 158 -14.77 10.19 -9.99
C ALA A 158 -13.69 9.11 -9.87
N GLY A 159 -13.80 8.03 -10.65
CA GLY A 159 -12.83 6.95 -10.66
C GLY A 159 -11.43 7.38 -11.07
N ARG A 160 -11.29 8.29 -12.04
CA ARG A 160 -9.98 8.87 -12.39
C ARG A 160 -9.38 9.66 -11.22
N LEU A 161 -10.18 10.44 -10.51
CA LEU A 161 -9.71 11.20 -9.35
C LEU A 161 -9.33 10.29 -8.18
N ILE A 162 -10.15 9.26 -7.93
CA ILE A 162 -9.87 8.22 -6.92
C ILE A 162 -8.55 7.51 -7.26
N GLY A 163 -8.40 7.00 -8.49
CA GLY A 163 -7.17 6.35 -8.95
C GLY A 163 -5.94 7.21 -8.66
N LYS A 164 -5.95 8.47 -9.10
CA LYS A 164 -4.85 9.43 -8.86
C LYS A 164 -4.49 9.60 -7.38
N LEU A 165 -5.47 9.65 -6.48
CA LEU A 165 -5.22 9.79 -5.04
C LEU A 165 -4.65 8.51 -4.41
N THR A 166 -5.09 7.34 -4.88
CA THR A 166 -4.60 6.07 -4.33
C THR A 166 -3.14 5.79 -4.64
N HIS A 167 -2.54 6.44 -5.64
CA HIS A 167 -1.12 6.22 -5.96
C HIS A 167 -0.17 6.60 -4.81
N SER A 168 -0.54 7.59 -3.99
CA SER A 168 0.28 8.05 -2.85
C SER A 168 -0.39 7.90 -1.49
N THR A 169 -1.73 7.82 -1.43
CA THR A 169 -2.48 7.79 -0.16
C THR A 169 -3.60 6.73 -0.12
N PRO A 170 -3.33 5.46 -0.51
CA PRO A 170 -4.38 4.45 -0.64
C PRO A 170 -5.05 4.12 0.70
N GLY A 171 -4.28 3.98 1.79
CA GLY A 171 -4.81 3.62 3.11
C GLY A 171 -5.89 4.56 3.62
N PHE A 172 -5.66 5.88 3.59
CA PHE A 172 -6.66 6.87 4.04
C PHE A 172 -7.87 6.96 3.14
N LEU A 173 -7.67 6.77 1.83
CA LEU A 173 -8.76 6.78 0.88
C LEU A 173 -9.69 5.60 1.16
N PHE A 174 -9.14 4.39 1.30
CA PHE A 174 -9.96 3.21 1.58
C PHE A 174 -10.57 3.23 2.96
N ASP A 175 -9.86 3.71 3.99
CA ASP A 175 -10.42 3.92 5.32
C ASP A 175 -11.72 4.78 5.25
N TYR A 176 -11.67 5.91 4.56
CA TYR A 176 -12.84 6.76 4.40
C TYR A 176 -13.91 6.15 3.48
N VAL A 177 -13.54 5.51 2.37
CA VAL A 177 -14.48 4.82 1.47
C VAL A 177 -15.25 3.73 2.22
N LEU A 178 -14.54 2.90 2.99
CA LEU A 178 -15.12 1.81 3.77
C LEU A 178 -16.07 2.35 4.85
N LEU A 179 -15.74 3.47 5.49
CA LEU A 179 -16.67 4.15 6.40
C LEU A 179 -17.94 4.62 5.69
N GLN A 180 -17.84 5.17 4.46
CA GLN A 180 -19.03 5.64 3.73
C GLN A 180 -19.94 4.50 3.28
N ILE A 181 -19.41 3.40 2.74
CA ILE A 181 -20.25 2.27 2.27
C ILE A 181 -20.96 1.55 3.41
N GLN A 182 -20.38 1.57 4.62
CA GLN A 182 -20.98 0.96 5.80
C GLN A 182 -22.21 1.73 6.29
N ILE A 183 -22.27 3.03 5.97
CA ILE A 183 -23.39 3.92 6.28
C ILE A 183 -24.40 3.94 5.11
N TYR A 184 -23.91 3.91 3.87
CA TYR A 184 -24.72 4.12 2.65
C TYR A 184 -24.58 2.95 1.66
N ASP A 185 -25.45 1.94 1.78
CA ASP A 185 -25.46 0.73 0.93
C ASP A 185 -25.64 1.06 -0.57
N ASN A 186 -26.38 2.13 -0.89
CA ASN A 186 -26.60 2.60 -2.26
C ASN A 186 -25.33 3.13 -2.95
N LEU A 187 -24.27 3.46 -2.20
CA LEU A 187 -22.98 3.88 -2.75
C LEU A 187 -22.11 2.71 -3.22
N ILE A 188 -22.41 1.46 -2.82
CA ILE A 188 -21.56 0.29 -3.14
C ILE A 188 -21.33 0.17 -4.65
N GLY A 189 -22.38 0.15 -5.45
CA GLY A 189 -22.28 0.02 -6.91
C GLY A 189 -21.41 1.13 -7.55
N PRO A 190 -21.77 2.42 -7.38
CA PRO A 190 -20.98 3.54 -7.89
C PRO A 190 -19.51 3.53 -7.43
N VAL A 191 -19.23 3.18 -6.17
CA VAL A 191 -17.87 3.09 -5.65
C VAL A 191 -17.11 1.96 -6.33
N VAL A 192 -17.66 0.75 -6.34
CA VAL A 192 -17.05 -0.42 -7.01
C VAL A 192 -16.74 -0.10 -8.48
N ASP A 193 -17.63 0.59 -9.18
CA ASP A 193 -17.39 1.00 -10.57
C ASP A 193 -16.30 2.07 -10.72
N SER A 194 -16.19 2.97 -9.74
CA SER A 194 -15.17 4.02 -9.71
C SER A 194 -13.76 3.48 -9.40
N LEU A 195 -13.64 2.31 -8.77
CA LEU A 195 -12.36 1.66 -8.46
C LEU A 195 -11.69 0.98 -9.68
N LYS A 196 -12.18 1.20 -10.90
CA LYS A 196 -11.61 0.64 -12.14
C LYS A 196 -10.17 1.10 -12.42
N TYR A 197 -9.78 2.29 -11.98
CA TYR A 197 -8.49 2.91 -12.32
C TYR A 197 -7.45 2.78 -11.19
N LEU A 198 -7.62 1.81 -10.29
CA LEU A 198 -6.63 1.52 -9.25
C LEU A 198 -5.41 0.82 -9.86
N THR A 199 -4.25 1.08 -9.26
CA THR A 199 -3.03 0.31 -9.49
C THR A 199 -3.10 -1.04 -8.78
N SER A 200 -2.20 -1.95 -9.15
CA SER A 200 -2.04 -3.25 -8.48
C SER A 200 -1.75 -3.06 -6.98
N LEU A 201 -0.86 -2.10 -6.64
CA LEU A 201 -0.58 -1.73 -5.25
C LEU A 201 -1.85 -1.31 -4.50
N SER A 202 -2.66 -0.44 -5.11
CA SER A 202 -3.88 0.06 -4.50
C SER A 202 -4.92 -1.04 -4.27
N TYR A 203 -5.04 -2.01 -5.18
CA TYR A 203 -5.91 -3.16 -4.97
C TYR A 203 -5.47 -4.01 -3.77
N ASP A 204 -4.16 -4.21 -3.59
CA ASP A 204 -3.65 -4.98 -2.46
C ASP A 204 -3.83 -4.24 -1.12
N VAL A 205 -3.59 -2.92 -1.10
CA VAL A 205 -3.87 -2.09 0.08
C VAL A 205 -5.37 -2.07 0.40
N LEU A 206 -6.25 -2.11 -0.60
CA LEU A 206 -7.69 -2.27 -0.37
C LEU A 206 -7.99 -3.60 0.33
N GLY A 207 -7.34 -4.70 -0.08
CA GLY A 207 -7.45 -5.99 0.59
C GLY A 207 -7.08 -5.90 2.08
N TYR A 208 -5.95 -5.25 2.40
CA TYR A 208 -5.55 -4.95 3.78
C TYR A 208 -6.62 -4.13 4.54
N CYS A 209 -7.08 -3.02 3.97
CA CYS A 209 -8.07 -2.15 4.62
C CYS A 209 -9.41 -2.86 4.85
N LEU A 210 -9.79 -3.81 4.00
CA LEU A 210 -10.97 -4.63 4.21
C LEU A 210 -10.81 -5.53 5.44
N VAL A 211 -9.67 -6.22 5.55
CA VAL A 211 -9.34 -7.05 6.73
C VAL A 211 -9.35 -6.22 8.01
N GLU A 212 -8.69 -5.06 7.99
CA GLU A 212 -8.68 -4.10 9.10
C GLU A 212 -10.09 -3.64 9.50
N ALA A 213 -10.95 -3.31 8.52
CA ALA A 213 -12.33 -2.86 8.77
C ALA A 213 -13.22 -3.96 9.37
N MET A 214 -12.99 -5.22 9.01
CA MET A 214 -13.72 -6.36 9.60
C MET A 214 -13.18 -6.74 10.98
N ALA A 215 -11.88 -6.56 11.22
CA ALA A 215 -11.23 -6.83 12.49
C ALA A 215 -11.48 -5.74 13.55
N SER A 216 -12.14 -4.63 13.18
CA SER A 216 -12.43 -3.51 14.08
C SER A 216 -13.37 -3.96 15.21
N ALA A 217 -12.80 -4.22 16.39
CA ALA A 217 -13.44 -4.82 17.56
C ALA A 217 -14.51 -3.93 18.23
N ASP A 218 -14.52 -2.63 17.93
CA ASP A 218 -15.40 -1.67 18.60
C ASP A 218 -16.88 -1.73 18.13
N ARG A 219 -17.22 -2.65 17.23
CA ARG A 219 -18.56 -2.72 16.65
C ARG A 219 -19.23 -4.06 16.89
N ALA A 220 -20.37 -4.02 17.56
CA ALA A 220 -21.23 -5.19 17.72
C ALA A 220 -21.62 -5.77 16.34
N CYS A 221 -21.31 -7.05 16.14
CA CYS A 221 -21.69 -7.81 14.94
C CYS A 221 -23.20 -8.06 14.87
N PHE A 222 -23.85 -8.09 16.04
CA PHE A 222 -25.29 -8.25 16.18
C PHE A 222 -25.92 -6.91 16.58
N LYS A 223 -27.18 -6.71 16.17
CA LYS A 223 -28.00 -5.64 16.72
C LYS A 223 -28.30 -5.96 18.20
N TYR A 224 -28.89 -5.00 18.90
CA TYR A 224 -29.34 -5.16 20.29
C TYR A 224 -30.35 -6.30 20.49
N ASP A 225 -30.94 -6.83 19.41
CA ASP A 225 -31.85 -7.98 19.41
C ASP A 225 -31.12 -9.35 19.50
N GLY A 226 -29.78 -9.36 19.48
CA GLY A 226 -28.94 -10.56 19.63
C GLY A 226 -29.03 -11.58 18.48
N THR A 227 -29.84 -11.32 17.46
CA THR A 227 -30.16 -12.29 16.39
C THR A 227 -29.96 -11.71 15.00
N SER A 228 -30.18 -10.41 14.80
CA SER A 228 -29.97 -9.76 13.51
C SER A 228 -28.52 -9.31 13.36
N ILE A 229 -27.91 -9.63 12.21
CA ILE A 229 -26.61 -9.08 11.83
C ILE A 229 -26.73 -7.56 11.67
N SER A 230 -25.72 -6.83 12.13
CA SER A 230 -25.63 -5.38 12.01
C SER A 230 -25.60 -4.92 10.55
N ALA A 231 -26.25 -3.79 10.26
CA ALA A 231 -26.36 -3.27 8.88
C ALA A 231 -24.99 -2.92 8.28
N TRP A 232 -24.07 -2.40 9.10
CA TRP A 232 -22.72 -2.05 8.66
C TRP A 232 -21.95 -3.28 8.15
N LEU A 233 -22.09 -4.42 8.85
CA LEU A 233 -21.41 -5.67 8.49
C LEU A 233 -22.01 -6.27 7.22
N GLN A 234 -23.33 -6.19 7.04
CA GLN A 234 -23.98 -6.61 5.80
C GLN A 234 -23.53 -5.77 4.61
N SER A 235 -23.49 -4.44 4.74
CA SER A 235 -23.01 -3.54 3.68
C SER A 235 -21.54 -3.79 3.35
N LEU A 236 -20.69 -4.01 4.36
CA LEU A 236 -19.29 -4.35 4.16
C LEU A 236 -19.13 -5.69 3.44
N ALA A 237 -19.89 -6.72 3.83
CA ALA A 237 -19.88 -8.02 3.17
C ALA A 237 -20.37 -7.95 1.71
N LYS A 238 -21.43 -7.17 1.43
CA LYS A 238 -21.89 -6.89 0.05
C LYS A 238 -20.80 -6.23 -0.78
N PHE A 239 -20.11 -5.24 -0.22
CA PHE A 239 -19.01 -4.57 -0.90
C PHE A 239 -17.84 -5.52 -1.16
N CYS A 240 -17.42 -6.32 -0.17
CA CYS A 240 -16.40 -7.36 -0.34
C CYS A 240 -16.77 -8.31 -1.49
N GLY A 241 -18.00 -8.86 -1.48
CA GLY A 241 -18.47 -9.74 -2.54
C GLY A 241 -18.44 -9.07 -3.92
N ALA A 242 -18.86 -7.81 -4.01
CA ALA A 242 -18.87 -7.06 -5.26
C ALA A 242 -17.45 -6.77 -5.78
N ILE A 243 -16.52 -6.38 -4.90
CA ILE A 243 -15.16 -6.02 -5.32
C ILE A 243 -14.33 -7.23 -5.73
N PHE A 244 -14.37 -8.32 -4.96
CA PHE A 244 -13.64 -9.56 -5.27
C PHE A 244 -14.23 -10.29 -6.48
N LYS A 245 -15.52 -10.12 -6.76
CA LYS A 245 -16.13 -10.63 -7.99
C LYS A 245 -15.67 -9.86 -9.22
N LYS A 246 -15.42 -8.55 -9.09
CA LYS A 246 -15.17 -7.66 -10.23
C LYS A 246 -13.69 -7.50 -10.57
N TYR A 247 -12.83 -7.50 -9.56
CA TYR A 247 -11.41 -7.23 -9.71
C TYR A 247 -10.59 -8.40 -9.17
N ASN A 248 -9.44 -8.65 -9.80
CA ASN A 248 -8.51 -9.69 -9.37
C ASN A 248 -7.69 -9.19 -8.17
N ILE A 249 -8.29 -9.22 -6.99
CA ILE A 249 -7.66 -8.87 -5.71
C ILE A 249 -7.32 -10.17 -5.00
N GLU A 250 -6.13 -10.25 -4.42
CA GLU A 250 -5.70 -11.41 -3.65
C GLU A 250 -6.59 -11.62 -2.41
N LEU A 251 -7.10 -12.84 -2.25
CA LEU A 251 -8.03 -13.23 -1.18
C LEU A 251 -7.34 -13.82 0.06
N THR A 252 -6.02 -14.09 -0.01
CA THR A 252 -5.28 -14.83 1.03
C THR A 252 -5.47 -14.22 2.42
N GLY A 253 -5.31 -12.91 2.56
CA GLY A 253 -5.47 -12.22 3.84
C GLY A 253 -6.89 -12.33 4.41
N LEU A 254 -7.91 -12.22 3.55
CA LEU A 254 -9.31 -12.37 3.94
C LEU A 254 -9.61 -13.79 4.41
N LEU A 255 -9.18 -14.80 3.64
CA LEU A 255 -9.41 -16.19 3.97
C LEU A 255 -8.71 -16.58 5.28
N GLN A 256 -7.47 -16.12 5.49
CA GLN A 256 -6.77 -16.36 6.74
C GLN A 256 -7.49 -15.68 7.92
N TYR A 257 -7.98 -14.45 7.75
CA TYR A 257 -8.77 -13.78 8.78
C TYR A 257 -10.01 -14.58 9.17
N VAL A 258 -10.79 -15.04 8.19
CA VAL A 258 -11.98 -15.88 8.44
C VAL A 258 -11.59 -17.19 9.13
N ALA A 259 -10.54 -17.86 8.68
CA ALA A 259 -10.05 -19.10 9.31
C ALA A 259 -9.63 -18.88 10.77
N ASN A 260 -8.99 -17.74 11.08
CA ASN A 260 -8.61 -17.39 12.45
C ASN A 260 -9.84 -17.11 13.33
N GLN A 261 -10.84 -16.38 12.82
CA GLN A 261 -12.08 -16.12 13.54
C GLN A 261 -12.87 -17.40 13.84
N LEU A 262 -12.92 -18.33 12.90
CA LEU A 262 -13.54 -19.65 13.11
C LEU A 262 -12.80 -20.50 14.14
N LYS A 263 -11.47 -20.37 14.22
CA LYS A 263 -10.66 -21.03 15.25
C LYS A 263 -10.87 -20.43 16.63
N SER A 264 -11.05 -19.11 16.74
CA SER A 264 -11.26 -18.43 18.03
C SER A 264 -12.68 -18.53 18.57
N GLN A 265 -13.65 -18.96 17.76
CA GLN A 265 -15.02 -19.23 18.19
C GLN A 265 -15.22 -20.65 18.76
N LYS A 266 -14.14 -21.43 18.88
CA LYS A 266 -14.07 -22.63 19.72
C LYS A 266 -13.57 -22.27 21.11
#